data_AF-A0A8H5XNY8-F1
#
_entry.id   AF-A0A8H5XNY8-F1
#
_cell.length_a   1.000
_cell.length_b   1.000
_cell.length_c   1.000
_cell.angle_alpha   90.00
_cell.angle_beta   90.00
_cell.angle_gamma   90.00
#
_symmetry.space_group_name_H-M   'P 1'
#
loop_
_entity.id
_entity.type
_entity.pdbx_description
1 polymer ?
#
loop_
_entity_poly.entity_id
_entity_poly.type
_entity_poly.pdbx_seq_one_letter_code
_entity_poly.pdbx_strand_id
1 'polypeptide(L)'
;MNQERRENIEAALRRYRESVLQHNLFLLRTLVGKVEDEPTPPNCTEPVAQSLRMQAIQELIEVPESIETPRDVLDKTVISSLILSASLEGVDDDPVDPSLRLEYFAGIKASISDRGVEVAEFPPSDLEYLCTLV
;
A
#
# COMPACT_ATOMS: atom_id res chain seq x y z
N MET A 1 -12.40 -18.12 18.26
CA MET A 1 -12.82 -18.06 16.84
C MET A 1 -12.71 -19.44 16.18
N ASN A 2 -13.64 -19.81 15.28
CA ASN A 2 -13.63 -21.10 14.57
C ASN A 2 -12.83 -21.02 13.24
N GLN A 3 -12.59 -22.18 12.62
CA GLN A 3 -11.79 -22.28 11.39
C GLN A 3 -12.44 -21.56 10.20
N GLU A 4 -13.75 -21.73 10.02
CA GLU A 4 -14.51 -21.07 8.95
C GLU A 4 -14.35 -19.54 8.98
N ARG A 5 -14.39 -18.93 10.17
CA ARG A 5 -14.24 -17.49 10.33
C ARG A 5 -12.82 -17.01 10.01
N ARG A 6 -11.79 -17.80 10.36
CA ARG A 6 -10.40 -17.52 9.97
C ARG A 6 -10.23 -17.53 8.45
N GLU A 7 -10.74 -18.56 7.80
CA GLU A 7 -10.70 -18.71 6.34
C GLU A 7 -11.42 -17.56 5.63
N ASN A 8 -12.56 -17.12 6.18
CA ASN A 8 -13.29 -15.96 5.66
C ASN A 8 -12.49 -14.65 5.78
N ILE A 9 -11.79 -14.42 6.90
CA ILE A 9 -10.95 -13.24 7.09
C ILE A 9 -9.78 -13.25 6.10
N GLU A 10 -9.06 -14.37 5.99
CA GLU A 10 -7.97 -14.52 5.03
C GLU A 10 -8.42 -14.33 3.58
N ALA A 11 -9.56 -14.92 3.21
CA ALA A 11 -10.13 -14.77 1.88
C ALA A 11 -10.54 -13.32 1.60
N ALA A 12 -11.11 -12.63 2.58
CA ALA A 12 -11.46 -11.22 2.46
C ALA A 12 -10.21 -10.33 2.29
N LEU A 13 -9.17 -10.55 3.12
CA LEU A 13 -7.90 -9.83 3.02
C LEU A 13 -7.23 -10.06 1.65
N ARG A 14 -7.22 -11.30 1.17
CA ARG A 14 -6.67 -11.63 -0.16
C ARG A 14 -7.42 -10.91 -1.28
N ARG A 15 -8.75 -10.95 -1.27
CA ARG A 15 -9.57 -10.24 -2.27
C ARG A 15 -9.35 -8.74 -2.22
N TYR A 16 -9.19 -8.18 -1.02
CA TYR A 16 -8.84 -6.76 -0.85
C TYR A 16 -7.50 -6.45 -1.52
N ARG A 17 -6.43 -7.19 -1.15
CA ARG A 17 -5.09 -7.03 -1.73
C ARG A 17 -5.11 -7.11 -3.25
N GLU A 18 -5.75 -8.14 -3.81
CA GLU A 18 -5.89 -8.33 -5.25
C GLU A 18 -6.62 -7.16 -5.93
N SER A 19 -7.74 -6.71 -5.36
CA SER A 19 -8.56 -5.64 -5.95
C SER A 19 -7.84 -4.29 -5.92
N VAL A 20 -7.20 -3.97 -4.80
CA VAL A 20 -6.44 -2.73 -4.63
C VAL A 20 -5.21 -2.75 -5.53
N LEU A 21 -4.48 -3.87 -5.58
CA LEU A 21 -3.34 -4.02 -6.48
C LEU A 21 -3.73 -3.81 -7.94
N GLN A 22 -4.81 -4.44 -8.40
CA GLN A 22 -5.29 -4.26 -9.77
C GLN A 22 -5.64 -2.79 -10.07
N HIS A 23 -6.32 -2.12 -9.13
CA HIS A 23 -6.66 -0.71 -9.26
C HIS A 23 -5.41 0.18 -9.32
N ASN A 24 -4.47 -0.01 -8.40
CA ASN A 24 -3.26 0.81 -8.31
C ASN A 24 -2.33 0.58 -9.51
N LEU A 25 -2.21 -0.66 -10.01
CA LEU A 25 -1.48 -0.94 -11.25
C LEU A 25 -2.14 -0.29 -12.48
N PHE A 26 -3.47 -0.21 -12.50
CA PHE A 26 -4.18 0.52 -13.55
C PHE A 26 -3.88 2.03 -13.49
N LEU A 27 -3.89 2.61 -12.29
CA LEU A 27 -3.53 4.02 -12.09
C LEU A 27 -2.07 4.30 -12.48
N LEU A 28 -1.14 3.42 -12.08
CA LEU A 28 0.28 3.55 -12.43
C LEU A 28 0.50 3.51 -13.95
N ARG A 29 -0.14 2.57 -14.66
CA ARG A 29 -0.10 2.53 -16.13
C ARG A 29 -0.69 3.79 -16.76
N THR A 30 -1.77 4.32 -16.19
CA THR A 30 -2.40 5.56 -16.66
C THR A 30 -1.48 6.76 -16.45
N LEU A 31 -0.82 6.85 -15.30
CA LEU A 31 0.16 7.88 -14.99
C LEU A 31 1.33 7.84 -15.97
N VAL A 32 1.97 6.67 -16.12
CA VAL A 32 3.08 6.48 -17.05
C VAL A 32 2.67 6.87 -18.47
N GLY A 33 1.54 6.38 -18.96
CA GLY A 33 1.05 6.72 -20.30
C GLY A 33 0.82 8.22 -20.49
N LYS A 34 0.19 8.90 -19.52
CA LYS A 34 -0.02 10.34 -19.59
C LYS A 34 1.30 11.11 -19.63
N VAL A 35 2.26 10.72 -18.80
CA VAL A 35 3.58 11.36 -18.72
C VAL A 35 4.36 11.14 -20.02
N GLU A 36 4.29 9.95 -20.62
CA GLU A 36 4.91 9.65 -21.92
C GLU A 36 4.28 10.45 -23.07
N ASP A 37 2.97 10.65 -23.03
CA ASP A 37 2.22 11.40 -24.05
C ASP A 37 2.47 12.93 -23.98
N GLU A 38 3.03 13.45 -22.88
CA GLU A 38 3.36 14.87 -22.77
C GLU A 38 4.42 15.27 -23.79
N PRO A 39 4.17 16.30 -24.63
CA PRO A 39 5.11 16.70 -25.65
C PRO A 39 6.37 17.30 -25.03
N THR A 40 7.49 17.15 -25.74
CA THR A 40 8.75 17.77 -25.34
C THR A 40 8.59 19.30 -25.33
N PRO A 41 8.83 19.98 -24.19
CA PRO A 41 8.62 21.43 -24.10
C PRO A 41 9.47 22.19 -25.11
N PRO A 42 8.98 23.34 -25.63
CA PRO A 42 9.78 24.17 -26.52
C PRO A 42 11.06 24.63 -25.81
N ASN A 43 12.19 24.54 -26.49
CA ASN A 43 13.55 24.78 -25.97
C ASN A 43 14.11 23.71 -25.00
N CYS A 44 13.47 22.55 -24.90
CA CYS A 44 13.96 21.40 -24.15
C CYS A 44 14.51 20.33 -25.11
N THR A 45 15.60 19.65 -24.74
CA THR A 45 16.07 18.46 -25.46
C THR A 45 15.30 17.23 -24.96
N GLU A 46 15.19 16.20 -25.79
CA GLU A 46 14.49 14.96 -25.41
C GLU A 46 15.01 14.34 -24.09
N PRO A 47 16.34 14.24 -23.85
CA PRO A 47 16.83 13.70 -22.58
C PRO A 47 16.40 14.53 -21.37
N VAL A 48 16.39 15.86 -21.48
CA VAL A 48 15.95 16.73 -20.38
C VAL A 48 14.45 16.59 -20.16
N ALA A 49 13.64 16.49 -21.22
CA ALA A 49 12.21 16.24 -21.12
C ALA A 49 11.92 14.87 -20.48
N GLN A 50 12.70 13.84 -20.82
CA GLN A 50 12.59 12.53 -20.19
C GLN A 50 12.91 12.57 -18.69
N SER A 51 13.94 13.29 -18.27
CA SER A 51 14.22 13.49 -16.84
C SER A 51 13.08 14.20 -16.11
N LEU A 52 12.47 15.23 -16.73
CA LEU A 52 11.30 15.92 -16.15
C LEU A 52 10.08 15.00 -16.04
N ARG A 53 9.83 14.18 -17.07
CA ARG A 53 8.79 13.15 -17.06
C ARG A 53 9.01 12.14 -15.93
N MET A 54 10.24 11.66 -15.77
CA MET A 54 10.58 10.73 -14.70
C MET A 54 10.41 11.37 -13.31
N GLN A 55 10.82 12.64 -13.16
CA GLN A 55 10.63 13.41 -11.93
C GLN A 55 9.15 13.51 -11.54
N ALA A 56 8.25 13.75 -12.50
CA ALA A 56 6.82 13.81 -12.23
C ALA A 56 6.25 12.48 -11.69
N ILE A 57 6.83 11.33 -12.08
CA ILE A 57 6.47 10.03 -11.51
C ILE A 57 7.04 9.90 -10.10
N GLN A 58 8.30 10.27 -9.90
CA GLN A 58 9.01 10.18 -8.61
C GLN A 58 8.39 11.06 -7.52
N GLU A 59 7.71 12.15 -7.89
CA GLU A 59 6.93 12.97 -6.96
C GLU A 59 5.72 12.24 -6.36
N LEU A 60 5.24 11.18 -7.02
CA LEU A 60 4.04 10.43 -6.61
C LEU A 60 4.36 9.06 -6.04
N ILE A 61 5.42 8.42 -6.50
CA ILE A 61 5.82 7.08 -6.08
C ILE A 61 7.34 6.96 -6.06
N GLU A 62 7.87 6.35 -5.01
CA GLU A 62 9.31 6.10 -4.90
C GLU A 62 9.72 4.98 -5.86
N VAL A 63 10.33 5.37 -6.98
CA VAL A 63 10.87 4.45 -7.98
C VAL A 63 12.37 4.22 -7.70
N PRO A 64 12.89 2.98 -7.86
CA PRO A 64 14.32 2.72 -7.76
C PRO A 64 15.16 3.64 -8.64
N GLU A 65 16.28 4.15 -8.11
CA GLU A 65 17.17 5.11 -8.80
C GLU A 65 17.71 4.61 -10.14
N SER A 66 17.80 3.29 -10.33
CA SER A 66 18.27 2.67 -11.59
C SER A 66 17.30 2.81 -12.76
N ILE A 67 16.08 3.31 -12.52
CA ILE A 67 15.03 3.45 -13.53
C ILE A 67 15.09 4.86 -14.11
N GLU A 68 15.50 4.95 -15.37
CA GLU A 68 15.74 6.22 -16.05
C GLU A 68 14.56 6.66 -16.94
N THR A 69 13.68 5.73 -17.32
CA THR A 69 12.57 6.03 -18.23
C THR A 69 11.21 5.75 -17.59
N PRO A 70 10.18 6.57 -17.88
CA PRO A 70 8.82 6.31 -17.43
C PRO A 70 8.31 4.90 -17.72
N ARG A 71 8.67 4.34 -18.89
CA ARG A 71 8.18 3.04 -19.33
C ARG A 71 8.66 1.90 -18.44
N ASP A 72 9.92 1.97 -18.03
CA ASP A 72 10.60 0.91 -17.27
C ASP A 72 10.01 0.78 -15.85
N VAL A 73 9.28 1.78 -15.35
CA VAL A 73 8.48 1.70 -14.12
C VAL A 73 7.46 0.55 -14.18
N LEU A 74 6.99 0.20 -15.38
CA LEU A 74 6.01 -0.87 -15.59
C LEU A 74 6.67 -2.25 -15.75
N ASP A 75 7.98 -2.35 -15.63
CA ASP A 75 8.67 -3.63 -15.66
C ASP A 75 8.27 -4.50 -14.47
N LYS A 76 8.19 -5.82 -14.71
CA LYS A 76 7.72 -6.77 -13.70
C LYS A 76 8.53 -6.72 -12.41
N THR A 77 9.86 -6.60 -12.52
CA THR A 77 10.77 -6.55 -11.36
C THR A 77 10.59 -5.25 -10.58
N VAL A 78 10.38 -4.13 -11.28
CA VAL A 78 10.12 -2.82 -10.65
C VAL A 78 8.77 -2.84 -9.96
N ILE A 79 7.72 -3.32 -10.63
CA ILE A 79 6.39 -3.50 -10.04
C ILE A 79 6.47 -4.36 -8.77
N SER A 80 7.18 -5.49 -8.80
CA SER A 80 7.34 -6.32 -7.60
C SER A 80 8.01 -5.58 -6.44
N SER A 81 8.98 -4.71 -6.72
CA SER A 81 9.57 -3.84 -5.70
C SER A 81 8.56 -2.81 -5.19
N LEU A 82 7.84 -2.15 -6.09
CA LEU A 82 6.86 -1.12 -5.75
C LEU A 82 5.68 -1.66 -4.94
N ILE A 83 5.26 -2.91 -5.18
CA ILE A 83 4.21 -3.56 -4.36
C ILE A 83 4.58 -3.50 -2.88
N LEU A 84 5.84 -3.78 -2.55
CA LEU A 84 6.35 -3.77 -1.19
C LEU A 84 6.63 -2.35 -0.69
N SER A 85 7.40 -1.55 -1.46
CA SER A 85 7.88 -0.24 -0.99
C SER A 85 6.82 0.85 -1.00
N ALA A 86 5.78 0.72 -1.82
CA ALA A 86 4.68 1.68 -1.94
C ALA A 86 3.32 1.07 -1.58
N SER A 87 3.31 -0.10 -0.95
CA SER A 87 2.09 -0.79 -0.50
C SER A 87 1.00 -0.84 -1.58
N LEU A 88 1.36 -1.20 -2.82
CA LEU A 88 0.43 -1.10 -3.94
C LEU A 88 -0.79 -2.03 -3.79
N GLU A 89 -0.72 -3.03 -2.93
CA GLU A 89 -1.86 -3.89 -2.56
C GLU A 89 -2.69 -3.36 -1.37
N GLY A 90 -2.39 -2.17 -0.86
CA GLY A 90 -3.13 -1.52 0.22
C GLY A 90 -2.83 -2.06 1.62
N VAL A 91 -1.80 -2.89 1.76
CA VAL A 91 -1.28 -3.33 3.05
C VAL A 91 0.14 -2.80 3.20
N ASP A 92 0.39 -2.19 4.34
CA ASP A 92 1.72 -1.79 4.75
C ASP A 92 2.46 -3.01 5.29
N ASP A 93 3.58 -3.36 4.65
CA ASP A 93 4.42 -4.51 5.01
C ASP A 93 5.52 -4.12 6.02
N ASP A 94 5.51 -2.87 6.50
CA ASP A 94 6.47 -2.42 7.51
C ASP A 94 6.34 -3.24 8.80
N PRO A 95 7.48 -3.64 9.40
CA PRO A 95 7.46 -4.44 10.62
C PRO A 95 6.82 -3.66 11.76
N VAL A 96 5.70 -4.17 12.27
CA VAL A 96 5.02 -3.61 13.44
C VAL A 96 5.63 -4.19 14.72
N ASP A 97 6.01 -3.32 15.67
CA ASP A 97 6.41 -3.74 17.01
C ASP A 97 5.19 -4.33 17.76
N PRO A 98 5.21 -5.64 18.10
CA PRO A 98 4.11 -6.27 18.82
C PRO A 98 3.84 -5.61 20.19
N SER A 99 4.87 -5.04 20.83
CA SER A 99 4.77 -4.40 22.14
C SER A 99 3.91 -3.14 22.07
N LEU A 100 4.16 -2.28 21.08
CA LEU A 100 3.37 -1.06 20.86
C LEU A 100 1.91 -1.38 20.55
N ARG A 101 1.66 -2.47 19.82
CA ARG A 101 0.30 -2.94 19.51
C ARG A 101 -0.44 -3.38 20.77
N LEU A 102 0.22 -4.12 21.66
CA LEU A 102 -0.35 -4.53 22.95
C LEU A 102 -0.65 -3.32 23.84
N GLU A 103 0.27 -2.36 23.92
CA GLU A 103 0.09 -1.11 24.67
C GLU A 103 -1.10 -0.30 24.16
N TYR A 104 -1.25 -0.18 22.83
CA TYR A 104 -2.37 0.48 22.20
C TYR A 104 -3.72 -0.12 22.61
N PHE A 105 -3.88 -1.44 22.50
CA PHE A 105 -5.12 -2.11 22.91
C PHE A 105 -5.34 -2.02 24.41
N ALA A 106 -4.30 -2.11 25.25
CA ALA A 106 -4.43 -1.93 26.69
C ALA A 106 -4.96 -0.52 27.04
N GLY A 107 -4.44 0.52 26.37
CA GLY A 107 -4.90 1.90 26.54
C GLY A 107 -6.37 2.09 26.15
N ILE A 108 -6.81 1.49 25.04
CA ILE A 108 -8.23 1.55 24.66
C ILE A 108 -9.11 0.82 25.69
N LYS A 109 -8.68 -0.35 26.17
CA LYS A 109 -9.41 -1.12 27.18
C LYS A 109 -9.60 -0.33 28.49
N ALA A 110 -8.56 0.40 28.91
CA ALA A 110 -8.66 1.31 30.07
C ALA A 110 -9.67 2.43 29.80
N SER A 111 -9.58 3.10 28.65
CA SER A 111 -10.51 4.19 28.26
C SER A 111 -11.97 3.75 28.17
N ILE A 112 -12.23 2.54 27.65
CA ILE A 112 -13.57 1.92 27.64
C ILE A 112 -14.11 1.78 29.08
N SER A 113 -13.27 1.26 29.97
CA SER A 113 -13.61 1.03 31.38
C SER A 113 -13.89 2.35 32.11
N ASP A 114 -13.03 3.35 31.92
CA ASP A 114 -13.18 4.69 32.52
C ASP A 114 -14.46 5.41 32.09
N ARG A 115 -14.93 5.14 30.87
CA ARG A 115 -16.16 5.72 30.32
C ARG A 115 -17.42 4.91 30.67
N GLY A 116 -17.28 3.77 31.37
CA GLY A 116 -18.39 2.88 31.71
C GLY A 116 -19.08 2.29 30.48
N VAL A 117 -18.36 2.12 29.38
CA VAL A 117 -18.91 1.53 28.15
C VAL A 117 -18.84 0.01 28.26
N GLU A 118 -19.98 -0.65 28.11
CA GLU A 118 -20.03 -2.12 28.02
C GLU A 118 -19.69 -2.58 26.61
N VAL A 119 -18.75 -3.52 26.51
CA VAL A 119 -18.33 -4.12 25.24
C VAL A 119 -18.29 -5.64 25.44
N ALA A 120 -18.87 -6.38 24.50
CA ALA A 120 -18.98 -7.83 24.61
C ALA A 120 -17.60 -8.53 24.56
N GLU A 121 -16.68 -8.03 23.74
CA GLU A 121 -15.31 -8.55 23.57
C GLU A 121 -14.39 -7.39 23.18
N PHE A 122 -13.17 -7.34 23.74
CA PHE A 122 -12.17 -6.35 23.35
C PHE A 122 -10.71 -6.85 23.51
N PRO A 123 -9.87 -6.77 22.46
CA PRO A 123 -10.26 -6.48 21.08
C PRO A 123 -11.18 -7.59 20.53
N PRO A 124 -12.02 -7.31 19.53
CA PRO A 124 -12.76 -8.37 18.86
C PRO A 124 -11.80 -9.44 18.31
N SER A 125 -12.10 -10.72 18.50
CA SER A 125 -11.22 -11.82 18.08
C SER A 125 -10.90 -11.84 16.58
N ASP A 126 -11.81 -11.32 15.75
CA ASP A 126 -11.59 -11.13 14.32
C ASP A 126 -10.51 -10.09 14.03
N LEU A 127 -10.54 -8.97 14.76
CA LEU A 127 -9.56 -7.90 14.62
C LEU A 127 -8.19 -8.38 15.07
N GLU A 128 -8.14 -9.07 16.20
CA GLU A 128 -6.91 -9.67 16.72
C GLU A 128 -6.29 -10.63 15.69
N TYR A 129 -7.11 -11.49 15.06
CA TYR A 129 -6.62 -12.39 14.02
C TYR A 129 -6.18 -11.66 12.76
N LEU A 130 -6.97 -10.69 12.27
CA LEU A 130 -6.60 -9.89 11.10
C LEU A 130 -5.22 -9.24 11.29
N CYS A 131 -4.94 -8.71 12.48
CA CYS A 131 -3.64 -8.13 12.84
C CYS A 131 -2.47 -9.13 12.80
N THR A 132 -2.72 -10.45 12.77
CA THR A 132 -1.66 -11.46 12.59
C THR A 132 -1.36 -11.78 11.13
N LEU A 133 -2.21 -11.33 10.20
CA LEU A 133 -2.10 -11.56 8.76
C LEU A 133 -1.49 -10.38 8.00
N VAL A 134 -1.39 -9.22 8.67
CA VAL A 134 -0.85 -7.95 8.18
C VAL A 134 0.36 -7.55 9.00
#